data_AF-A0A3N7G603-F1
#
_entry.id   AF-A0A3N7G603-F1
#
_cell.length_a   1.000
_cell.length_b   1.000
_cell.length_c   1.000
_cell.angle_alpha   90.00
_cell.angle_beta   90.00
_cell.angle_gamma   90.00
#
_symmetry.space_group_name_H-M   'P 1'
#
loop_
_entity.id
_entity.type
_entity.pdbx_description
1 polymer ?
#
loop_
_entity_poly.entity_id
_entity_poly.type
_entity_poly.pdbx_seq_one_letter_code
_entity_poly.pdbx_strand_id
1 'polypeptide(L)'
;MPTLGKTSPFLLLLLLATLFHLSHGDVGTCSHYRPPYLPTACYGNSSSHFPSSNLFAAAGEGIWDNGAACGRQYLVRCISAAVPRTCLPDQIIQVRIVDRAQTSRSRPSSNGATIVLSSTAFGSIADPSARLVNVEFQQV
;
A
#
# COMPACT_ATOMS: atom_id res chain seq x y z
N MET A 1 35.82 -46.03 2.16
CA MET A 1 34.36 -45.94 2.40
C MET A 1 34.09 -44.63 3.12
N PRO A 2 33.48 -43.62 2.49
CA PRO A 2 33.13 -42.40 3.20
C PRO A 2 31.91 -42.68 4.07
N THR A 3 32.04 -42.37 5.36
CA THR A 3 30.96 -42.45 6.34
C THR A 3 29.90 -41.41 5.99
N LEU A 4 28.71 -41.87 5.66
CA LEU A 4 27.52 -41.05 5.46
C LEU A 4 27.19 -40.36 6.79
N GLY A 5 27.68 -39.14 6.96
CA GLY A 5 27.48 -38.35 8.17
C GLY A 5 25.99 -38.21 8.48
N LYS A 6 25.59 -38.59 9.69
CA LYS A 6 24.26 -38.31 10.25
C LYS A 6 24.06 -36.80 10.25
N THR A 7 23.37 -36.27 9.24
CA THR A 7 22.94 -34.87 9.22
C THR A 7 21.99 -34.66 10.39
N SER A 8 22.44 -33.92 11.40
CA SER A 8 21.63 -33.59 12.57
C SER A 8 20.34 -32.91 12.12
N PRO A 9 19.15 -33.34 12.59
CA PRO A 9 17.88 -32.73 12.20
C PRO A 9 17.82 -31.23 12.54
N PHE A 10 18.59 -30.79 13.55
CA PHE A 10 18.77 -29.37 13.88
C PHE A 10 19.44 -28.57 12.76
N LEU A 11 20.45 -29.14 12.09
CA LEU A 11 21.15 -28.48 11.00
C LEU A 11 20.23 -28.35 9.77
N LEU A 12 19.39 -29.37 9.54
CA LEU A 12 18.36 -29.34 8.49
C LEU A 12 17.29 -28.27 8.79
N LEU A 13 16.81 -28.17 10.03
CA LEU A 13 15.86 -27.13 10.44
C LEU A 13 16.41 -25.71 10.31
N LEU A 14 17.67 -25.48 10.68
CA LEU A 14 18.35 -24.19 10.50
C LEU A 14 18.49 -23.82 9.02
N LEU A 15 18.83 -24.77 8.16
CA LEU A 15 18.87 -24.59 6.70
C LEU A 15 17.48 -24.24 6.14
N LEU A 16 16.43 -24.94 6.57
CA LEU A 16 15.05 -24.59 6.15
C LEU A 16 14.63 -23.20 6.65
N ALA A 17 15.04 -22.79 7.85
CA ALA A 17 14.73 -21.46 8.38
C ALA A 17 15.29 -20.32 7.50
N THR A 18 16.45 -20.53 6.87
CA THR A 18 17.05 -19.54 5.94
C THR A 18 16.34 -19.45 4.58
N LEU A 19 15.51 -20.43 4.22
CA LEU A 19 14.71 -20.41 2.99
C LEU A 19 13.43 -19.58 3.14
N PHE A 20 13.00 -19.30 4.37
CA PHE A 20 11.87 -18.43 4.64
C PHE A 20 12.36 -16.98 4.62
N HIS A 21 12.30 -16.35 3.44
CA HIS A 21 12.39 -14.90 3.36
C HIS A 21 11.20 -14.29 4.12
N LEU A 22 11.47 -13.54 5.19
CA LEU A 22 10.48 -12.71 5.85
C LEU A 22 10.00 -11.63 4.87
N SER A 23 8.83 -11.80 4.26
CA SER A 23 8.16 -10.72 3.53
C SER A 23 7.63 -9.71 4.54
N HIS A 24 8.17 -8.49 4.55
CA HIS A 24 7.79 -7.41 5.48
C HIS A 24 6.67 -6.50 4.90
N GLY A 25 5.81 -7.05 4.05
CA GLY A 25 4.67 -6.33 3.46
C GLY A 25 3.38 -6.63 4.21
N ASP A 26 2.69 -5.58 4.64
CA ASP A 26 1.32 -5.71 5.13
C ASP A 26 0.37 -5.87 3.95
N VAL A 27 -0.73 -6.60 4.16
CA VAL A 27 -1.78 -6.76 3.15
C VAL A 27 -2.99 -5.94 3.57
N GLY A 28 -3.54 -5.22 2.61
CA GLY A 28 -4.73 -4.41 2.83
C GLY A 28 -5.52 -4.21 1.55
N THR A 29 -6.45 -3.27 1.62
CA THR A 29 -7.25 -2.87 0.47
C THR A 29 -6.91 -1.45 0.06
N CYS A 30 -7.04 -1.20 -1.23
CA CYS A 30 -6.80 0.09 -1.83
C CYS A 30 -7.98 0.54 -2.68
N SER A 31 -8.44 1.76 -2.46
CA SER A 31 -9.41 2.44 -3.32
C SER A 31 -8.81 3.75 -3.84
N HIS A 32 -9.57 4.56 -4.57
CA HIS A 32 -9.08 5.83 -5.10
C HIS A 32 -10.06 6.98 -4.88
N TYR A 33 -9.55 8.22 -4.93
CA TYR A 33 -10.34 9.45 -4.80
C TYR A 33 -9.90 10.47 -5.84
N ARG A 34 -10.81 11.41 -6.17
CA ARG A 34 -10.67 12.36 -7.27
C ARG A 34 -10.57 13.80 -6.73
N PRO A 35 -10.03 14.76 -7.50
CA PRO A 35 -10.13 16.15 -7.10
C PRO A 35 -11.59 16.56 -6.81
N PRO A 36 -11.82 17.49 -5.87
CA PRO A 36 -10.83 18.28 -5.14
C PRO A 36 -10.15 17.50 -4.00
N TYR A 37 -8.82 17.62 -3.92
CA TYR A 37 -7.99 16.98 -2.88
C TYR A 37 -7.78 17.84 -1.63
N LEU A 38 -8.20 19.10 -1.66
CA LEU A 38 -8.06 20.06 -0.56
C LEU A 38 -9.43 20.45 0.00
N PRO A 39 -9.51 20.83 1.28
CA PRO A 39 -8.48 20.66 2.32
C PRO A 39 -8.22 19.19 2.67
N THR A 40 -7.02 18.93 3.16
CA THR A 40 -6.64 17.64 3.75
C THR A 40 -6.64 17.69 5.27
N ALA A 41 -6.79 16.53 5.92
CA ALA A 41 -6.66 16.40 7.36
C ALA A 41 -5.25 16.69 7.88
N CYS A 42 -4.20 16.43 7.08
CA CYS A 42 -2.82 16.63 7.52
C CYS A 42 -2.36 18.10 7.39
N TYR A 43 -2.74 18.77 6.30
CA TYR A 43 -2.13 20.05 5.92
C TYR A 43 -3.13 21.15 5.57
N GLY A 44 -4.42 20.93 5.84
CA GLY A 44 -5.48 21.89 5.56
C GLY A 44 -5.53 22.26 4.07
N ASN A 45 -5.57 23.56 3.76
CA ASN A 45 -5.64 24.07 2.39
C ASN A 45 -4.27 24.21 1.69
N SER A 46 -3.18 23.72 2.29
CA SER A 46 -1.84 23.85 1.70
C SER A 46 -1.58 22.82 0.61
N SER A 47 -1.32 23.27 -0.61
CA SER A 47 -0.94 22.39 -1.74
C SER A 47 0.56 22.04 -1.76
N SER A 48 1.40 22.69 -0.95
CA SER A 48 2.86 22.50 -0.98
C SER A 48 3.33 21.10 -0.55
N HIS A 49 2.47 20.34 0.12
CA HIS A 49 2.78 18.99 0.60
C HIS A 49 2.49 17.88 -0.44
N PHE A 50 1.81 18.22 -1.53
CA PHE A 50 1.55 17.28 -2.61
C PHE A 50 2.84 17.08 -3.43
N PRO A 51 3.28 15.83 -3.66
CA PRO A 51 4.41 15.58 -4.55
C PRO A 51 4.03 15.97 -5.98
N SER A 52 5.00 16.51 -6.74
CA SER A 52 4.80 16.92 -8.14
C SER A 52 4.35 15.78 -9.06
N SER A 53 4.68 14.53 -8.70
CA SER A 53 4.24 13.32 -9.39
C SER A 53 2.76 12.98 -9.17
N ASN A 54 2.08 13.67 -8.25
CA ASN A 54 0.74 13.32 -7.77
C ASN A 54 0.64 11.91 -7.16
N LEU A 55 1.76 11.33 -6.71
CA LEU A 55 1.79 10.05 -6.01
C LEU A 55 1.59 10.24 -4.50
N PHE A 56 0.34 10.37 -4.09
CA PHE A 56 -0.06 10.57 -2.70
C PHE A 56 -1.32 9.76 -2.38
N ALA A 57 -1.64 9.67 -1.09
CA ALA A 57 -2.79 8.92 -0.61
C ALA A 57 -3.43 9.57 0.62
N ALA A 58 -4.67 9.17 0.89
CA ALA A 58 -5.31 9.33 2.17
C ALA A 58 -5.22 8.01 2.96
N ALA A 59 -4.93 8.11 4.26
CA ALA A 59 -4.85 6.96 5.14
C ALA A 59 -6.25 6.52 5.60
N GLY A 60 -6.56 5.23 5.47
CA GLY A 60 -7.73 4.61 6.08
C GLY A 60 -7.58 4.50 7.60
N GLU A 61 -8.68 4.22 8.29
CA GLU A 61 -8.70 4.20 9.76
C GLU A 61 -7.71 3.21 10.37
N GLY A 62 -7.41 2.09 9.69
CA GLY A 62 -6.45 1.09 10.16
C GLY A 62 -5.00 1.57 10.20
N ILE A 63 -4.64 2.60 9.43
CA ILE A 63 -3.27 3.14 9.38
C ILE A 63 -3.20 4.64 9.69
N TRP A 64 -4.33 5.29 9.96
CA TRP A 64 -4.40 6.74 10.23
C TRP A 64 -3.64 7.13 11.50
N ASP A 65 -3.67 6.26 12.50
CA ASP A 65 -2.87 6.39 13.73
C ASP A 65 -3.01 7.76 14.40
N ASN A 66 -4.27 8.23 14.56
CA ASN A 66 -4.60 9.54 15.13
C ASN A 66 -3.86 10.73 14.48
N GLY A 67 -3.52 10.62 13.19
CA GLY A 67 -2.80 11.65 12.44
C GLY A 67 -1.28 11.46 12.41
N ALA A 68 -0.72 10.52 13.16
CA ALA A 68 0.70 10.17 13.08
C ALA A 68 1.09 9.59 11.71
N ALA A 69 0.10 9.20 10.89
CA ALA A 69 0.29 8.80 9.50
C ALA A 69 0.71 9.93 8.56
N CYS A 70 0.44 11.19 8.91
CA CYS A 70 0.72 12.33 8.04
C CYS A 70 2.20 12.39 7.63
N GLY A 71 2.47 12.46 6.33
CA GLY A 71 3.82 12.50 5.78
C GLY A 71 4.52 11.14 5.68
N ARG A 72 3.99 10.07 6.31
CA ARG A 72 4.51 8.69 6.13
C ARG A 72 4.46 8.32 4.66
N GLN A 73 5.43 7.50 4.26
CA GLN A 73 5.54 7.03 2.89
C GLN A 73 5.38 5.52 2.86
N TYR A 74 4.70 5.03 1.83
CA TYR A 74 4.45 3.61 1.63
C TYR A 74 4.84 3.22 0.22
N LEU A 75 5.53 2.09 0.08
CA LEU A 75 5.55 1.32 -1.15
C LEU A 75 4.21 0.57 -1.24
N VAL A 76 3.55 0.62 -2.40
CA VAL A 76 2.24 0.00 -2.63
C VAL A 76 2.25 -0.73 -3.95
N ARG A 77 1.75 -1.97 -3.96
CA ARG A 77 1.55 -2.78 -5.18
C ARG A 77 0.21 -3.47 -5.18
N CYS A 78 -0.42 -3.56 -6.35
CA CYS A 78 -1.66 -4.33 -6.53
C CYS A 78 -1.33 -5.82 -6.60
N ILE A 79 -1.98 -6.64 -5.77
CA ILE A 79 -1.76 -8.09 -5.72
C ILE A 79 -2.95 -8.89 -6.26
N SER A 80 -4.17 -8.37 -6.12
CA SER A 80 -5.36 -8.99 -6.70
C SER A 80 -6.55 -8.02 -6.74
N ALA A 81 -7.59 -8.38 -7.48
CA ALA A 81 -8.86 -7.66 -7.51
C ALA A 81 -10.01 -8.63 -7.82
N ALA A 82 -11.25 -8.17 -7.62
CA ALA A 82 -12.43 -8.97 -7.94
C ALA A 82 -12.56 -9.28 -9.45
N VAL A 83 -12.16 -8.34 -10.31
CA VAL A 83 -12.14 -8.53 -11.77
C VAL A 83 -10.74 -8.97 -12.20
N PRO A 84 -10.60 -10.10 -12.95
CA PRO A 84 -9.31 -10.55 -13.45
C PRO A 84 -8.59 -9.49 -14.29
N ARG A 85 -7.25 -9.48 -14.26
CA ARG A 85 -6.38 -8.53 -15.00
C ARG A 85 -6.59 -7.05 -14.65
N THR A 86 -7.15 -6.74 -13.49
CA THR A 86 -7.24 -5.35 -12.98
C THR A 86 -5.88 -4.80 -12.55
N CYS A 87 -5.05 -5.61 -11.87
CA CYS A 87 -3.73 -5.17 -11.42
C CYS A 87 -2.78 -5.03 -12.61
N LEU A 88 -1.99 -3.96 -12.62
CA LEU A 88 -0.87 -3.80 -13.54
C LEU A 88 0.33 -4.59 -13.00
N PRO A 89 0.89 -5.53 -13.78
CA PRO A 89 1.98 -6.37 -13.31
C PRO A 89 3.25 -5.58 -13.05
N ASP A 90 4.01 -6.03 -12.04
CA ASP A 90 5.34 -5.52 -11.67
C ASP A 90 5.41 -4.01 -11.33
N GLN A 91 4.26 -3.39 -11.02
CA GLN A 91 4.21 -2.00 -10.59
C GLN A 91 4.25 -1.88 -9.07
N ILE A 92 5.24 -1.14 -8.56
CA ILE A 92 5.33 -0.72 -7.17
C ILE A 92 5.51 0.79 -7.17
N ILE A 93 4.63 1.50 -6.46
CA ILE A 93 4.69 2.97 -6.35
C ILE A 93 5.01 3.37 -4.91
N GLN A 94 5.73 4.48 -4.77
CA GLN A 94 5.91 5.13 -3.48
C GLN A 94 4.92 6.29 -3.35
N VAL A 95 4.11 6.28 -2.29
CA VAL A 95 3.12 7.33 -2.03
C VAL A 95 3.32 7.95 -0.66
N ARG A 96 3.05 9.26 -0.57
CA ARG A 96 2.99 9.99 0.70
C ARG A 96 1.55 10.11 1.20
N ILE A 97 1.34 9.87 2.50
CA ILE A 97 0.06 10.16 3.14
C ILE A 97 -0.08 11.68 3.32
N VAL A 98 -1.13 12.24 2.73
CA VAL A 98 -1.44 13.67 2.82
C VAL A 98 -2.81 13.95 3.43
N ASP A 99 -3.67 12.94 3.61
CA ASP A 99 -5.05 13.11 4.08
C ASP A 99 -5.55 11.91 4.90
N ARG A 100 -6.72 12.04 5.51
CA ARG A 100 -7.47 10.94 6.17
C ARG A 100 -8.67 10.57 5.31
N ALA A 101 -8.76 9.29 4.93
CA ALA A 101 -9.78 8.81 4.00
C ALA A 101 -11.22 9.12 4.48
N GLN A 102 -11.48 8.96 5.77
CA GLN A 102 -12.81 9.15 6.37
C GLN A 102 -13.30 10.60 6.32
N THR A 103 -12.39 11.59 6.33
CA THR A 103 -12.72 13.02 6.31
C THR A 103 -12.29 13.72 5.04
N SER A 104 -11.77 12.97 4.06
CA SER A 104 -11.36 13.50 2.77
C SER A 104 -12.53 14.20 2.07
N ARG A 105 -12.23 15.30 1.36
CA ARG A 105 -13.27 16.13 0.73
C ARG A 105 -14.05 15.39 -0.34
N SER A 106 -13.35 14.66 -1.20
CA SER A 106 -13.97 13.81 -2.19
C SER A 106 -14.15 12.41 -1.63
N ARG A 107 -15.33 11.82 -1.83
CA ARG A 107 -15.59 10.46 -1.37
C ARG A 107 -14.69 9.43 -2.10
N PRO A 108 -14.06 8.50 -1.38
CA PRO A 108 -13.37 7.36 -1.98
C PRO A 108 -14.29 6.49 -2.84
N SER A 109 -13.75 5.81 -3.85
CA SER A 109 -14.46 4.86 -4.72
C SER A 109 -15.04 3.67 -3.96
N SER A 110 -14.43 3.32 -2.82
CA SER A 110 -14.91 2.34 -1.85
C SER A 110 -14.57 2.81 -0.44
N ASN A 111 -15.52 2.65 0.49
CA ASN A 111 -15.34 3.03 1.90
C ASN A 111 -14.48 1.97 2.62
N GLY A 112 -13.81 2.35 3.70
CA GLY A 112 -13.08 1.42 4.58
C GLY A 112 -11.81 0.82 3.99
N ALA A 113 -11.32 1.33 2.86
CA ALA A 113 -10.03 0.90 2.31
C ALA A 113 -8.86 1.31 3.22
N THR A 114 -7.83 0.48 3.28
CA THR A 114 -6.63 0.73 4.10
C THR A 114 -5.86 1.94 3.61
N ILE A 115 -5.65 2.04 2.28
CA ILE A 115 -5.00 3.17 1.62
C ILE A 115 -5.95 3.67 0.52
N VAL A 116 -6.18 4.99 0.45
CA VAL A 116 -6.99 5.58 -0.63
C VAL A 116 -6.07 6.44 -1.49
N LEU A 117 -5.74 5.94 -2.68
CA LEU A 117 -4.76 6.56 -3.57
C LEU A 117 -5.36 7.74 -4.36
N SER A 118 -4.53 8.73 -4.68
CA SER A 118 -4.86 9.71 -5.72
C SER A 118 -5.21 8.98 -7.03
N SER A 119 -5.93 9.66 -7.93
CA SER A 119 -6.31 9.04 -9.21
C SER A 119 -5.08 8.65 -10.04
N THR A 120 -4.01 9.47 -9.99
CA THR A 120 -2.72 9.19 -10.65
C THR A 120 -2.03 7.98 -10.03
N ALA A 121 -1.97 7.91 -8.70
CA ALA A 121 -1.32 6.81 -8.00
C ALA A 121 -2.06 5.48 -8.25
N PHE A 122 -3.39 5.47 -8.16
CA PHE A 122 -4.18 4.26 -8.41
C PHE A 122 -4.01 3.75 -9.85
N GLY A 123 -4.09 4.65 -10.83
CA GLY A 123 -3.90 4.30 -12.24
C GLY A 123 -2.49 3.81 -12.58
N SER A 124 -1.52 3.96 -11.68
CA SER A 124 -0.17 3.44 -11.84
C SER A 124 -0.04 1.97 -11.41
N ILE A 125 -1.00 1.42 -10.65
CA ILE A 125 -0.95 0.03 -10.16
C ILE A 125 -2.17 -0.82 -10.57
N ALA A 126 -3.27 -0.20 -11.01
CA ALA A 126 -4.50 -0.89 -11.34
C ALA A 126 -5.32 -0.15 -12.40
N ASP A 127 -6.23 -0.86 -13.08
CA ASP A 127 -7.24 -0.29 -13.97
C ASP A 127 -8.06 0.80 -13.22
N PRO A 128 -8.06 2.08 -13.67
CA PRO A 128 -8.78 3.18 -13.02
C PRO A 128 -10.30 3.02 -12.92
N SER A 129 -10.90 2.06 -13.63
CA SER A 129 -12.32 1.72 -13.51
C SER A 129 -12.63 0.87 -12.27
N ALA A 130 -11.62 0.20 -11.71
CA ALA A 130 -11.78 -0.61 -10.51
C ALA A 130 -11.99 0.25 -9.27
N ARG A 131 -12.99 -0.11 -8.47
CA ARG A 131 -13.35 0.64 -7.26
C ARG A 131 -12.50 0.27 -6.05
N LEU A 132 -11.99 -0.96 -6.00
CA LEU A 132 -11.26 -1.54 -4.87
C LEU A 132 -10.34 -2.64 -5.40
N VAL A 133 -9.11 -2.65 -4.93
CA VAL A 133 -8.14 -3.73 -5.18
C VAL A 133 -7.48 -4.15 -3.86
N ASN A 134 -6.94 -5.36 -3.82
CA ASN A 134 -6.11 -5.81 -2.73
C ASN A 134 -4.67 -5.39 -3.04
N VAL A 135 -3.99 -4.85 -2.03
CA VAL A 135 -2.62 -4.38 -2.15
C VAL A 135 -1.75 -5.00 -1.08
N GLU A 136 -0.48 -5.12 -1.42
CA GLU A 136 0.57 -5.19 -0.42
C GLU A 136 1.18 -3.80 -0.28
N PHE A 137 1.49 -3.41 0.95
CA PHE A 137 2.12 -2.13 1.25
C PHE A 137 3.14 -2.25 2.37
N GLN A 138 4.15 -1.38 2.33
CA GLN A 138 5.21 -1.35 3.33
C GLN A 138 5.65 0.09 3.57
N GLN A 139 5.76 0.49 4.84
CA GLN A 139 6.27 1.80 5.19
C GLN A 139 7.78 1.88 4.89
N VAL A 140 8.24 3.03 4.38
CA VAL A 140 9.66 3.35 4.14
C VAL A 140 10.21 4.40 5.09
#